data_AF-A0A2A2HVY4-F1
#
_entry.id   AF-A0A2A2HVY4-F1
#
_cell.length_a   1.000
_cell.length_b   1.000
_cell.length_c   1.000
_cell.angle_alpha   90.00
_cell.angle_beta   90.00
_cell.angle_gamma   90.00
#
_symmetry.space_group_name_H-M   'P 1'
#
loop_
_entity.id
_entity.type
_entity.pdbx_description
1 polymer ?
#
loop_
_entity_poly.entity_id
_entity_poly.type
_entity_poly.pdbx_seq_one_letter_code
_entity_poly.pdbx_strand_id
1 'polypeptide(L)'
;MREIKYDKERRVNTLITALGVTMLTLLTLVSIAGAAPFAYVTNSFDGTVSVIDTATNNVTSTMDVGLTPHGVAITPDRKKAYVANSDSGTVSVINITTNDVIATVDVGVGPEGVAVTPDGKTVYVTNQFSNNVSIIDTATNNVTWVDLGKQPPGAAVRANIGKQPFGVAITPDGKKAYVTNFGESSVSVIDTTNGTVISTIKVDMQPREVAITPDGTKAYVTNEFNNNVSVIDTATSNVTATVEVGYEPYGVAVNPVNGTSVYVANRGENPGTVSVIDTMSNNIIATVNLGEKQKPTGIAITPDGTKAYVTNAYTNTVSVIDTATNSVTATVDVGAGPHGVAITPV
;
A
#
# COMPACT_ATOMS: atom_id res chain seq x y z
N MET A 1 81.90 4.10 -24.45
CA MET A 1 80.64 3.39 -24.76
C MET A 1 79.63 3.72 -23.68
N ARG A 2 78.74 4.68 -23.98
CA ARG A 2 77.51 4.98 -23.23
C ARG A 2 76.38 4.14 -23.83
N GLU A 3 75.24 4.09 -23.12
CA GLU A 3 74.03 3.28 -23.41
C GLU A 3 74.24 1.82 -22.95
N ILE A 4 73.36 1.11 -22.24
CA ILE A 4 71.90 1.04 -22.23
C ILE A 4 71.49 0.55 -20.83
N LYS A 5 71.30 1.45 -19.85
CA LYS A 5 70.71 1.06 -18.54
C LYS A 5 69.52 1.92 -18.11
N TYR A 6 69.28 3.03 -18.80
CA TYR A 6 68.27 4.02 -18.41
C TYR A 6 66.85 3.72 -18.95
N ASP A 7 66.68 2.73 -19.83
CA ASP A 7 65.39 2.50 -20.53
C ASP A 7 64.53 1.37 -19.92
N LYS A 8 65.07 0.55 -19.01
CA LYS A 8 64.32 -0.56 -18.39
C LYS A 8 63.48 -0.10 -17.19
N GLU A 9 64.01 0.79 -16.34
CA GLU A 9 63.27 1.32 -15.19
C GLU A 9 62.16 2.31 -15.60
N ARG A 10 62.36 3.06 -16.69
CA ARG A 10 61.35 3.99 -17.20
C ARG A 10 60.13 3.25 -17.77
N ARG A 11 60.33 2.12 -18.48
CA ARG A 11 59.22 1.31 -19.02
C ARG A 11 58.41 0.60 -17.93
N VAL A 12 59.05 0.18 -16.83
CA VAL A 12 58.34 -0.41 -15.67
C VAL A 12 57.54 0.66 -14.91
N ASN A 13 58.09 1.86 -14.74
CA ASN A 13 57.36 2.97 -14.08
C ASN A 13 56.21 3.53 -14.92
N THR A 14 56.30 3.53 -16.25
CA THR A 14 55.17 3.95 -17.12
C THR A 14 54.04 2.91 -17.15
N LEU A 15 54.35 1.61 -17.00
CA LEU A 15 53.34 0.55 -16.88
C LEU A 15 52.63 0.54 -15.52
N ILE A 16 53.35 0.85 -14.42
CA ILE A 16 52.74 0.96 -13.08
C ILE A 16 51.88 2.22 -12.95
N THR A 17 52.25 3.33 -13.60
CA THR A 17 51.40 4.53 -13.63
C THR A 17 50.20 4.40 -14.58
N ALA A 18 50.30 3.67 -15.69
CA ALA A 18 49.16 3.41 -16.57
C ALA A 18 48.16 2.38 -15.99
N LEU A 19 48.62 1.37 -15.25
CA LEU A 19 47.76 0.44 -14.52
C LEU A 19 47.20 1.04 -13.22
N GLY A 20 47.96 1.90 -12.54
CA GLY A 20 47.49 2.62 -11.34
C GLY A 20 46.44 3.69 -11.64
N VAL A 21 46.40 4.26 -12.84
CA VAL A 21 45.41 5.28 -13.25
C VAL A 21 44.18 4.65 -13.94
N THR A 22 44.30 3.44 -14.51
CA THR A 22 43.14 2.69 -15.03
C THR A 22 42.46 1.82 -13.97
N MET A 23 43.13 1.48 -12.87
CA MET A 23 42.53 0.80 -11.71
C MET A 23 41.97 1.77 -10.66
N LEU A 24 42.15 3.08 -10.84
CA LEU A 24 41.61 4.14 -9.95
C LEU A 24 40.47 4.96 -10.59
N THR A 25 40.01 4.57 -11.77
CA THR A 25 38.74 5.05 -12.37
C THR A 25 37.68 3.94 -12.47
N LEU A 26 37.91 2.82 -11.78
CA LEU A 26 36.94 1.74 -11.60
C LEU A 26 36.51 1.74 -10.12
N LEU A 27 35.20 1.90 -9.88
CA LEU A 27 34.51 1.99 -8.57
C LEU A 27 34.57 3.32 -7.81
N THR A 28 34.05 4.38 -8.42
CA THR A 28 33.06 5.22 -7.71
C THR A 28 31.81 5.41 -8.57
N LEU A 29 31.24 4.31 -9.06
CA LEU A 29 29.78 4.21 -8.98
C LEU A 29 29.50 3.89 -7.51
N VAL A 30 29.50 4.94 -6.68
CA VAL A 30 28.67 4.89 -5.49
C VAL A 30 27.28 4.69 -6.06
N SER A 31 26.77 3.46 -6.02
CA SER A 31 25.34 3.31 -6.13
C SER A 31 24.79 4.27 -5.10
N ILE A 32 23.96 5.20 -5.53
CA ILE A 32 23.07 5.88 -4.60
C ILE A 32 22.09 4.77 -4.20
N ALA A 33 22.56 3.82 -3.38
CA ALA A 33 21.72 2.98 -2.60
C ALA A 33 21.08 3.96 -1.62
N GLY A 34 19.98 4.58 -2.06
CA GLY A 34 19.02 5.15 -1.13
C GLY A 34 18.75 4.06 -0.10
N ALA A 35 18.74 4.44 1.19
CA ALA A 35 18.40 3.50 2.25
C ALA A 35 17.12 2.75 1.85
N ALA A 36 17.10 1.44 2.05
CA ALA A 36 15.93 0.65 1.74
C ALA A 36 14.71 1.25 2.48
N PRO A 37 13.52 1.22 1.86
CA PRO A 37 12.36 1.83 2.47
C PRO A 37 11.98 1.11 3.77
N PHE A 38 11.17 1.75 4.60
CA PHE A 38 10.53 1.09 5.75
C PHE A 38 9.10 0.69 5.41
N ALA A 39 8.64 -0.45 5.93
CA ALA A 39 7.23 -0.83 5.98
C ALA A 39 6.61 -0.40 7.32
N TYR A 40 5.40 0.16 7.28
CA TYR A 40 4.61 0.52 8.45
C TYR A 40 3.40 -0.40 8.49
N VAL A 41 3.24 -1.15 9.58
CA VAL A 41 2.22 -2.19 9.75
C VAL A 41 1.35 -1.85 10.95
N THR A 42 0.05 -1.68 10.73
CA THR A 42 -0.92 -1.42 11.81
C THR A 42 -1.27 -2.73 12.51
N ASN A 43 -1.23 -2.73 13.84
CA ASN A 43 -1.56 -3.90 14.68
C ASN A 43 -2.87 -3.62 15.40
N SER A 44 -3.98 -4.08 14.82
CA SER A 44 -5.32 -3.65 15.21
C SER A 44 -5.67 -4.02 16.65
N PHE A 45 -5.20 -5.16 17.15
CA PHE A 45 -5.54 -5.59 18.52
C PHE A 45 -4.65 -4.96 19.60
N ASP A 46 -3.49 -4.43 19.23
CA ASP A 46 -2.57 -3.80 20.18
C ASP A 46 -2.71 -2.27 20.20
N GLY A 47 -3.30 -1.65 19.18
CA GLY A 47 -3.31 -0.18 19.06
C GLY A 47 -1.95 0.40 18.72
N THR A 48 -1.12 -0.33 17.96
CA THR A 48 0.26 0.06 17.64
C THR A 48 0.55 0.02 16.14
N VAL A 49 1.68 0.60 15.74
CA VAL A 49 2.30 0.42 14.41
C VAL A 49 3.69 -0.16 14.56
N SER A 50 3.98 -1.25 13.85
CA SER A 50 5.31 -1.83 13.73
C SER A 50 6.02 -1.28 12.48
N VAL A 51 7.28 -0.88 12.62
CA VAL A 51 8.14 -0.38 11.54
C VAL A 51 9.16 -1.45 11.19
N ILE A 52 9.17 -1.89 9.93
CA ILE A 52 10.07 -2.93 9.42
C ILE A 52 11.07 -2.29 8.45
N ASP A 53 12.36 -2.51 8.68
CA ASP A 53 13.41 -2.21 7.69
C ASP A 53 13.34 -3.22 6.55
N THR A 54 13.04 -2.78 5.33
CA THR A 54 12.87 -3.69 4.19
C THR A 54 14.18 -4.23 3.62
N ALA A 55 15.35 -3.70 4.00
CA ALA A 55 16.64 -4.30 3.65
C ALA A 55 16.88 -5.56 4.47
N THR A 56 16.56 -5.50 5.77
CA THR A 56 16.91 -6.55 6.74
C THR A 56 15.73 -7.42 7.16
N ASN A 57 14.51 -7.02 6.81
CA ASN A 57 13.24 -7.63 7.23
C ASN A 57 13.11 -7.70 8.77
N ASN A 58 13.68 -6.73 9.50
CA ASN A 58 13.60 -6.66 10.95
C ASN A 58 12.67 -5.53 11.39
N VAL A 59 11.89 -5.77 12.44
CA VAL A 59 11.18 -4.70 13.14
C VAL A 59 12.22 -3.81 13.85
N THR A 60 12.21 -2.52 13.54
CA THR A 60 13.13 -1.52 14.11
C THR A 60 12.47 -0.64 15.18
N SER A 61 11.15 -0.52 15.14
CA SER A 61 10.38 0.28 16.09
C SER A 61 8.95 -0.23 16.16
N THR A 62 8.33 -0.08 17.33
CA THR A 62 6.88 -0.22 17.52
C THR A 62 6.41 0.98 18.31
N MET A 63 5.33 1.61 17.87
CA MET A 63 4.82 2.84 18.48
C MET A 63 3.30 2.78 18.69
N ASP A 64 2.83 3.38 19.77
CA ASP A 64 1.41 3.45 20.10
C ASP A 64 0.69 4.45 19.17
N VAL A 65 -0.54 4.11 18.78
CA VAL A 65 -1.46 4.97 18.02
C VAL A 65 -2.84 4.95 18.70
N GLY A 66 -3.93 5.12 17.95
CA GLY A 66 -5.27 4.96 18.50
C GLY A 66 -5.70 3.50 18.57
N LEU A 67 -6.93 3.29 19.05
CA LEU A 67 -7.56 1.97 19.12
C LEU A 67 -7.91 1.43 17.73
N THR A 68 -7.65 0.15 17.53
CA THR A 68 -8.01 -0.60 16.32
C THR A 68 -7.50 0.05 15.02
N PRO A 69 -6.17 0.26 14.88
CA PRO A 69 -5.61 0.84 13.68
C PRO A 69 -5.76 -0.12 12.49
N HIS A 70 -6.29 0.38 11.37
CA HIS A 70 -6.56 -0.39 10.15
C HIS A 70 -5.68 0.10 9.00
N GLY A 71 -6.11 1.10 8.22
CA GLY A 71 -5.34 1.63 7.10
C GLY A 71 -4.16 2.49 7.53
N VAL A 72 -3.10 2.47 6.73
CA VAL A 72 -1.94 3.36 6.86
C VAL A 72 -1.49 3.83 5.48
N ALA A 73 -1.12 5.11 5.36
CA ALA A 73 -0.53 5.66 4.14
C ALA A 73 0.59 6.63 4.47
N ILE A 74 1.58 6.75 3.58
CA ILE A 74 2.78 7.57 3.77
C ILE A 74 2.80 8.67 2.70
N THR A 75 3.16 9.90 3.10
CA THR A 75 3.27 11.01 2.16
C THR A 75 4.39 10.78 1.14
N PRO A 76 4.23 11.23 -0.12
CA PRO A 76 5.27 11.10 -1.15
C PRO A 76 6.61 11.73 -0.76
N ASP A 77 6.60 12.78 0.06
CA ASP A 77 7.80 13.45 0.55
C ASP A 77 8.53 12.70 1.68
N ARG A 78 7.97 11.57 2.13
CA ARG A 78 8.53 10.70 3.18
C ARG A 78 8.73 11.44 4.49
N LYS A 79 7.75 12.26 4.89
CA LYS A 79 7.80 12.95 6.19
C LYS A 79 6.72 12.50 7.15
N LYS A 80 5.55 12.12 6.65
CA LYS A 80 4.41 11.77 7.48
C LYS A 80 3.81 10.43 7.08
N ALA A 81 3.38 9.66 8.08
CA ALA A 81 2.44 8.56 7.89
C ALA A 81 1.11 8.91 8.58
N TYR A 82 0.01 8.45 8.00
CA TYR A 82 -1.35 8.66 8.49
C TYR A 82 -1.98 7.30 8.76
N VAL A 83 -2.48 7.08 9.97
CA VAL A 83 -3.03 5.79 10.43
C VAL A 83 -4.47 5.99 10.85
N ALA A 84 -5.40 5.27 10.22
CA ALA A 84 -6.81 5.26 10.59
C ALA A 84 -7.04 4.39 11.81
N ASN A 85 -7.56 4.98 12.91
CA ASN A 85 -7.85 4.30 14.16
C ASN A 85 -9.37 4.04 14.27
N SER A 86 -9.83 2.89 13.79
CA SER A 86 -11.25 2.62 13.50
C SER A 86 -12.16 2.83 14.72
N ASP A 87 -11.80 2.25 15.86
CA ASP A 87 -12.60 2.37 17.09
C ASP A 87 -12.43 3.72 17.80
N SER A 88 -11.39 4.49 17.45
CA SER A 88 -11.18 5.83 18.02
C SER A 88 -11.92 6.92 17.25
N GLY A 89 -12.26 6.70 15.97
CA GLY A 89 -12.76 7.77 15.10
C GLY A 89 -11.72 8.85 14.81
N THR A 90 -10.43 8.49 14.83
CA THR A 90 -9.32 9.43 14.64
C THR A 90 -8.30 8.92 13.63
N VAL A 91 -7.42 9.82 13.19
CA VAL A 91 -6.21 9.50 12.44
C VAL A 91 -4.98 9.96 13.22
N SER A 92 -4.03 9.04 13.43
CA SER A 92 -2.72 9.39 13.98
C SER A 92 -1.79 9.86 12.86
N VAL A 93 -1.12 10.99 13.07
CA VAL A 93 -0.10 11.53 12.16
C VAL A 93 1.27 11.26 12.77
N ILE A 94 2.08 10.45 12.10
CA ILE A 94 3.40 10.02 12.55
C ILE A 94 4.47 10.77 11.77
N ASN A 95 5.49 11.30 12.46
CA ASN A 95 6.70 11.79 11.83
C ASN A 95 7.64 10.62 11.56
N ILE A 96 7.84 10.27 10.30
CA ILE A 96 8.56 9.03 9.94
C ILE A 96 10.08 9.10 10.15
N THR A 97 10.64 10.29 10.41
CA THR A 97 12.06 10.43 10.76
C THR A 97 12.32 10.08 12.23
N THR A 98 11.33 10.34 13.08
CA THR A 98 11.43 10.17 14.54
C THR A 98 10.63 8.98 15.06
N ASN A 99 9.69 8.46 14.26
CA ASN A 99 8.69 7.47 14.65
C ASN A 99 7.81 7.93 15.83
N ASP A 100 7.55 9.24 15.91
CA ASP A 100 6.69 9.84 16.94
C ASP A 100 5.33 10.22 16.34
N VAL A 101 4.25 9.96 17.09
CA VAL A 101 2.94 10.55 16.79
C VAL A 101 2.98 12.04 17.10
N ILE A 102 2.84 12.87 16.07
CA ILE A 102 2.94 14.34 16.16
C ILE A 102 1.57 15.04 16.16
N ALA A 103 0.50 14.33 15.80
CA ALA A 103 -0.86 14.80 15.90
C ALA A 103 -1.86 13.64 15.91
N THR A 104 -3.03 13.88 16.48
CA THR A 104 -4.22 13.04 16.36
C THR A 104 -5.34 13.91 15.82
N VAL A 105 -5.97 13.47 14.72
CA VAL A 105 -6.95 14.25 13.97
C VAL A 105 -8.30 13.54 14.03
N ASP A 106 -9.34 14.23 14.50
CA ASP A 106 -10.69 13.68 14.52
C ASP A 106 -11.25 13.55 13.09
N VAL A 107 -11.85 12.40 12.79
CA VAL A 107 -12.47 12.11 11.49
C VAL A 107 -13.90 11.58 11.69
N GLY A 108 -14.42 10.77 10.76
CA GLY A 108 -15.72 10.12 10.91
C GLY A 108 -15.65 8.86 11.78
N VAL A 109 -16.76 8.11 11.80
CA VAL A 109 -16.90 6.89 12.61
C VAL A 109 -16.44 5.67 11.81
N GLY A 110 -15.57 4.86 12.41
CA GLY A 110 -14.97 3.69 11.78
C GLY A 110 -14.06 4.04 10.60
N PRO A 111 -13.02 4.87 10.76
CA PRO A 111 -12.05 5.09 9.70
C PRO A 111 -11.35 3.78 9.32
N GLU A 112 -11.33 3.44 8.04
CA GLU A 112 -10.83 2.18 7.50
C GLU A 112 -9.60 2.40 6.61
N GLY A 113 -9.82 2.74 5.34
CA GLY A 113 -8.78 2.98 4.34
C GLY A 113 -8.24 4.41 4.40
N VAL A 114 -6.96 4.56 4.05
CA VAL A 114 -6.24 5.84 4.01
C VAL A 114 -5.47 5.94 2.70
N ALA A 115 -5.56 7.06 2.00
CA ALA A 115 -4.74 7.35 0.83
C ALA A 115 -4.28 8.81 0.80
N VAL A 116 -3.06 9.06 0.33
CA VAL A 116 -2.49 10.41 0.19
C VAL A 116 -2.47 10.80 -1.29
N THR A 117 -2.78 12.06 -1.61
CA THR A 117 -2.64 12.55 -2.98
C THR A 117 -1.18 12.54 -3.44
N PRO A 118 -0.90 12.39 -4.76
CA PRO A 118 0.46 12.40 -5.29
C PRO A 118 1.27 13.67 -4.99
N ASP A 119 0.61 14.81 -4.77
CA ASP A 119 1.26 16.05 -4.36
C ASP A 119 1.49 16.17 -2.84
N GLY A 120 1.03 15.17 -2.07
CA GLY A 120 1.18 15.08 -0.63
C GLY A 120 0.34 16.07 0.18
N LYS A 121 -0.57 16.82 -0.45
CA LYS A 121 -1.30 17.91 0.21
C LYS A 121 -2.56 17.48 0.94
N THR A 122 -3.18 16.39 0.50
CA THR A 122 -4.41 15.91 1.14
C THR A 122 -4.39 14.41 1.39
N VAL A 123 -5.07 14.00 2.46
CA VAL A 123 -5.27 12.60 2.84
C VAL A 123 -6.76 12.30 2.83
N TYR A 124 -7.15 11.24 2.15
CA TYR A 124 -8.51 10.73 2.09
C TYR A 124 -8.63 9.55 3.05
N VAL A 125 -9.66 9.59 3.88
CA VAL A 125 -9.92 8.58 4.91
C VAL A 125 -11.38 8.17 4.82
N THR A 126 -11.64 6.89 4.54
CA THR A 126 -13.00 6.35 4.45
C THR A 126 -13.54 6.08 5.85
N ASN A 127 -14.75 6.54 6.15
CA ASN A 127 -15.38 6.35 7.46
C ASN A 127 -16.60 5.45 7.31
N GLN A 128 -16.41 4.16 7.61
CA GLN A 128 -17.33 3.07 7.29
C GLN A 128 -18.73 3.27 7.88
N PHE A 129 -18.81 3.70 9.13
CA PHE A 129 -20.07 3.76 9.87
C PHE A 129 -20.77 5.13 9.80
N SER A 130 -20.04 6.17 9.39
CA SER A 130 -20.62 7.49 9.11
C SER A 130 -20.86 7.78 7.63
N ASN A 131 -20.62 6.79 6.75
CA ASN A 131 -20.89 6.83 5.31
C ASN A 131 -20.31 8.06 4.58
N ASN A 132 -19.09 8.46 4.93
CA ASN A 132 -18.43 9.62 4.33
C ASN A 132 -16.93 9.39 4.19
N VAL A 133 -16.26 10.32 3.51
CA VAL A 133 -14.80 10.34 3.36
C VAL A 133 -14.28 11.65 3.94
N SER A 134 -13.42 11.57 4.94
CA SER A 134 -12.69 12.73 5.46
C SER A 134 -11.54 13.09 4.54
N ILE A 135 -11.37 14.39 4.28
CA ILE A 135 -10.23 14.96 3.55
C ILE A 135 -9.45 15.82 4.54
N ILE A 136 -8.22 15.39 4.85
CA ILE A 136 -7.31 16.07 5.78
C ILE A 136 -6.30 16.88 4.95
N ASP A 137 -6.19 18.18 5.21
CA ASP A 137 -5.10 19.01 4.70
C ASP A 137 -3.80 18.71 5.47
N THR A 138 -2.73 18.29 4.79
CA THR A 138 -1.51 17.80 5.46
C THR A 138 -0.66 18.90 6.09
N ALA A 139 -0.89 20.16 5.73
CA ALA A 139 -0.18 21.31 6.29
C ALA A 139 -0.81 21.80 7.59
N THR A 140 -2.13 21.75 7.68
CA THR A 140 -2.92 22.33 8.77
C THR A 140 -3.62 21.30 9.65
N ASN A 141 -3.73 20.05 9.19
CA ASN A 141 -4.57 18.99 9.76
C ASN A 141 -6.06 19.35 9.82
N ASN A 142 -6.51 20.35 9.06
CA ASN A 142 -7.92 20.68 8.96
C ASN A 142 -8.67 19.60 8.18
N VAL A 143 -9.90 19.28 8.62
CA VAL A 143 -10.72 18.22 8.03
C VAL A 143 -11.94 18.80 7.32
N THR A 144 -12.17 18.33 6.10
CA THR A 144 -13.43 18.46 5.37
C THR A 144 -13.97 17.08 5.03
N TRP A 145 -15.16 16.96 4.43
CA TRP A 145 -15.73 15.65 4.12
C TRP A 145 -16.54 15.63 2.83
N VAL A 146 -16.53 14.46 2.19
CA VAL A 146 -17.44 14.09 1.09
C VAL A 146 -18.51 13.16 1.66
N ASP A 147 -19.76 13.61 1.64
CA ASP A 147 -20.91 12.78 2.01
C ASP A 147 -21.19 11.77 0.87
N LEU A 148 -21.12 10.47 1.17
CA LEU A 148 -21.46 9.42 0.21
C LEU A 148 -22.93 9.03 0.28
N GLY A 149 -23.66 9.46 1.31
CA GLY A 149 -25.07 9.19 1.55
C GLY A 149 -25.37 9.10 3.04
N LYS A 150 -26.12 10.07 3.56
CA LYS A 150 -26.54 10.13 4.98
C LYS A 150 -27.15 8.82 5.48
N GLN A 151 -26.66 8.32 6.62
CA GLN A 151 -27.55 7.65 7.57
C GLN A 151 -28.31 8.70 8.39
N PRO A 152 -29.64 8.62 8.56
CA PRO A 152 -30.35 9.48 9.48
C PRO A 152 -29.86 9.22 10.91
N PRO A 153 -29.56 10.27 11.72
CA PRO A 153 -29.26 10.07 13.14
C PRO A 153 -30.43 9.36 13.83
N GLY A 154 -30.16 8.20 14.46
CA GLY A 154 -31.16 7.47 15.25
C GLY A 154 -32.00 6.42 14.49
N ALA A 155 -31.66 6.08 13.24
CA ALA A 155 -32.31 4.96 12.56
C ALA A 155 -31.88 3.61 13.18
N ALA A 156 -32.85 2.80 13.62
CA ALA A 156 -32.61 1.46 14.12
C ALA A 156 -31.91 0.59 13.05
N VAL A 157 -30.94 -0.21 13.49
CA VAL A 157 -29.88 -0.94 12.74
C VAL A 157 -30.37 -1.96 11.69
N ARG A 158 -31.65 -2.03 11.33
CA ARG A 158 -32.15 -3.10 10.43
C ARG A 158 -33.17 -2.58 9.42
N ALA A 159 -32.69 -2.24 8.21
CA ALA A 159 -33.31 -2.50 6.88
C ALA A 159 -32.96 -1.44 5.79
N ASN A 160 -31.66 -1.22 5.47
CA ASN A 160 -31.10 -0.79 4.16
C ASN A 160 -29.62 -0.36 4.35
N ILE A 161 -28.66 -1.28 4.36
CA ILE A 161 -27.31 -1.02 4.91
C ILE A 161 -26.25 -0.46 3.95
N GLY A 162 -26.59 0.04 2.76
CA GLY A 162 -25.62 0.79 1.94
C GLY A 162 -25.27 2.15 2.58
N LYS A 163 -24.20 2.89 2.26
CA LYS A 163 -22.89 2.59 1.68
C LYS A 163 -21.89 2.62 2.84
N GLN A 164 -21.16 1.55 3.06
CA GLN A 164 -20.12 1.47 4.09
C GLN A 164 -18.75 1.62 3.40
N PRO A 165 -18.17 2.82 3.30
CA PRO A 165 -16.93 3.01 2.58
C PRO A 165 -15.78 2.24 3.26
N PHE A 166 -14.94 1.55 2.49
CA PHE A 166 -13.89 0.68 3.01
C PHE A 166 -12.51 1.09 2.51
N GLY A 167 -12.11 0.67 1.32
CA GLY A 167 -10.84 1.04 0.70
C GLY A 167 -10.92 2.35 -0.08
N VAL A 168 -9.77 3.02 -0.25
CA VAL A 168 -9.63 4.22 -1.08
C VAL A 168 -8.30 4.23 -1.83
N ALA A 169 -8.34 4.59 -3.11
CA ALA A 169 -7.14 4.83 -3.93
C ALA A 169 -7.26 6.11 -4.74
N ILE A 170 -6.15 6.82 -4.91
CA ILE A 170 -6.07 8.07 -5.69
C ILE A 170 -5.39 7.79 -7.03
N THR A 171 -5.91 8.35 -8.12
CA THR A 171 -5.26 8.26 -9.43
C THR A 171 -3.88 8.91 -9.43
N PRO A 172 -2.92 8.44 -10.25
CA PRO A 172 -1.57 9.02 -10.31
C PRO A 172 -1.52 10.52 -10.66
N ASP A 173 -2.52 11.03 -11.38
CA ASP A 173 -2.65 12.46 -11.67
C ASP A 173 -3.27 13.28 -10.53
N GLY A 174 -3.69 12.61 -9.45
CA GLY A 174 -4.28 13.18 -8.25
C GLY A 174 -5.72 13.65 -8.40
N LYS A 175 -6.38 13.45 -9.54
CA LYS A 175 -7.68 14.08 -9.86
C LYS A 175 -8.91 13.28 -9.42
N LYS A 176 -8.77 11.97 -9.22
CA LYS A 176 -9.88 11.10 -8.82
C LYS A 176 -9.50 10.25 -7.63
N ALA A 177 -10.43 10.11 -6.70
CA ALA A 177 -10.39 9.08 -5.66
C ALA A 177 -11.44 8.01 -5.95
N TYR A 178 -11.05 6.74 -5.88
CA TYR A 178 -11.95 5.58 -6.00
C TYR A 178 -12.17 5.03 -4.60
N VAL A 179 -13.43 4.94 -4.17
CA VAL A 179 -13.82 4.51 -2.84
C VAL A 179 -14.77 3.32 -2.95
N THR A 180 -14.41 2.18 -2.38
CA THR A 180 -15.25 1.00 -2.36
C THR A 180 -16.36 1.14 -1.32
N ASN A 181 -17.59 0.79 -1.70
CA ASN A 181 -18.76 0.85 -0.82
C ASN A 181 -19.20 -0.59 -0.49
N PHE A 182 -18.63 -1.15 0.57
CA PHE A 182 -18.85 -2.53 1.01
C PHE A 182 -20.33 -2.92 1.06
N GLY A 183 -21.15 -2.07 1.68
CA GLY A 183 -22.59 -2.31 1.87
C GLY A 183 -23.48 -2.09 0.64
N GLU A 184 -22.94 -1.62 -0.51
CA GLU A 184 -23.74 -1.27 -1.70
C GLU A 184 -23.25 -1.91 -3.01
N SER A 185 -22.22 -2.77 -2.95
CA SER A 185 -21.61 -3.40 -4.14
C SER A 185 -21.27 -2.38 -5.23
N SER A 186 -20.61 -1.29 -4.81
CA SER A 186 -20.31 -0.17 -5.70
C SER A 186 -18.95 0.47 -5.38
N VAL A 187 -18.46 1.27 -6.31
CA VAL A 187 -17.29 2.15 -6.14
C VAL A 187 -17.71 3.57 -6.46
N SER A 188 -17.56 4.49 -5.52
CA SER A 188 -17.75 5.92 -5.75
C SER A 188 -16.46 6.53 -6.32
N VAL A 189 -16.59 7.29 -7.41
CA VAL A 189 -15.50 8.08 -7.98
C VAL A 189 -15.70 9.52 -7.56
N ILE A 190 -14.75 10.04 -6.80
CA ILE A 190 -14.75 11.41 -6.26
C ILE A 190 -13.78 12.25 -7.09
N ASP A 191 -14.21 13.41 -7.56
CA ASP A 191 -13.34 14.46 -8.08
C ASP A 191 -12.63 15.14 -6.91
N THR A 192 -11.30 15.04 -6.85
CA THR A 192 -10.50 15.55 -5.74
C THR A 192 -10.39 17.08 -5.74
N THR A 193 -10.66 17.73 -6.87
CA THR A 193 -10.54 19.19 -7.00
C THR A 193 -11.65 19.94 -6.27
N ASN A 194 -12.84 19.33 -6.20
CA ASN A 194 -14.03 19.92 -5.60
C ASN A 194 -14.70 19.04 -4.53
N GLY A 195 -14.19 17.81 -4.32
CA GLY A 195 -14.71 16.89 -3.30
C GLY A 195 -16.11 16.37 -3.61
N THR A 196 -16.46 16.13 -4.88
CA THR A 196 -17.79 15.66 -5.28
C THR A 196 -17.76 14.27 -5.90
N VAL A 197 -18.80 13.48 -5.64
CA VAL A 197 -18.97 12.17 -6.30
C VAL A 197 -19.44 12.40 -7.74
N ILE A 198 -18.61 12.02 -8.71
CA ILE A 198 -18.87 12.22 -10.15
C ILE A 198 -19.32 10.95 -10.86
N SER A 199 -19.14 9.77 -10.25
CA SER A 199 -19.62 8.50 -10.77
C SER A 199 -19.82 7.49 -9.65
N THR A 200 -20.68 6.49 -9.90
CA THR A 200 -20.83 5.31 -9.03
C THR A 200 -20.85 4.08 -9.93
N ILE A 201 -19.82 3.25 -9.78
CA ILE A 201 -19.56 2.07 -10.61
C ILE A 201 -20.12 0.86 -9.86
N LYS A 202 -20.95 0.05 -10.51
CA LYS A 202 -21.40 -1.23 -9.95
C LYS A 202 -20.27 -2.25 -10.03
N VAL A 203 -20.01 -2.94 -8.93
CA VAL A 203 -19.09 -4.07 -8.81
C VAL A 203 -19.81 -5.23 -8.13
N ASP A 204 -19.11 -6.33 -7.90
CA ASP A 204 -19.67 -7.48 -7.20
C ASP A 204 -19.77 -7.22 -5.67
N MET A 205 -20.29 -8.21 -4.92
CA MET A 205 -20.70 -8.01 -3.53
C MET A 205 -19.53 -7.85 -2.58
N GLN A 206 -19.73 -6.97 -1.60
CA GLN A 206 -18.79 -6.69 -0.51
C GLN A 206 -17.39 -6.30 -1.02
N PRO A 207 -17.28 -5.21 -1.81
CA PRO A 207 -15.97 -4.72 -2.22
C PRO A 207 -15.18 -4.23 -0.99
N ARG A 208 -13.92 -4.66 -0.89
CA ARG A 208 -12.98 -4.33 0.20
C ARG A 208 -11.98 -3.26 -0.24
N GLU A 209 -10.84 -3.64 -0.78
CA GLU A 209 -9.80 -2.70 -1.19
C GLU A 209 -9.88 -2.37 -2.69
N VAL A 210 -9.23 -1.26 -3.05
CA VAL A 210 -9.03 -0.83 -4.43
C VAL A 210 -7.59 -0.40 -4.64
N ALA A 211 -7.00 -0.83 -5.76
CA ALA A 211 -5.68 -0.38 -6.19
C ALA A 211 -5.73 0.13 -7.63
N ILE A 212 -4.97 1.19 -7.94
CA ILE A 212 -4.91 1.80 -9.27
C ILE A 212 -3.54 1.53 -9.88
N THR A 213 -3.54 1.20 -11.16
CA THR A 213 -2.32 1.00 -11.96
C THR A 213 -1.47 2.28 -12.03
N PRO A 214 -0.13 2.19 -12.12
CA PRO A 214 0.74 3.37 -12.18
C PRO A 214 0.48 4.31 -13.37
N ASP A 215 -0.05 3.77 -14.49
CA ASP A 215 -0.47 4.58 -15.65
C ASP A 215 -1.86 5.21 -15.48
N GLY A 216 -2.56 4.87 -14.39
CA GLY A 216 -3.87 5.37 -14.03
C GLY A 216 -5.02 4.80 -14.84
N THR A 217 -4.80 3.81 -15.72
CA THR A 217 -5.80 3.36 -16.71
C THR A 217 -6.78 2.32 -16.16
N LYS A 218 -6.34 1.52 -15.18
CA LYS A 218 -7.14 0.46 -14.55
C LYS A 218 -7.17 0.60 -13.02
N ALA A 219 -8.32 0.29 -12.44
CA ALA A 219 -8.47 0.04 -11.01
C ALA A 219 -8.91 -1.41 -10.76
N TYR A 220 -8.34 -2.05 -9.74
CA TYR A 220 -8.63 -3.42 -9.32
C TYR A 220 -9.32 -3.39 -7.97
N VAL A 221 -10.48 -4.03 -7.86
CA VAL A 221 -11.32 -4.01 -6.66
C VAL A 221 -11.60 -5.43 -6.22
N THR A 222 -11.25 -5.77 -4.99
CA THR A 222 -11.51 -7.10 -4.40
C THR A 222 -12.94 -7.19 -3.92
N ASN A 223 -13.69 -8.21 -4.37
CA ASN A 223 -15.07 -8.46 -3.94
C ASN A 223 -15.08 -9.69 -3.03
N GLU A 224 -15.09 -9.46 -1.71
CA GLU A 224 -14.87 -10.48 -0.69
C GLU A 224 -15.86 -11.63 -0.81
N PHE A 225 -17.16 -11.31 -0.90
CA PHE A 225 -18.21 -12.32 -0.91
C PHE A 225 -18.21 -13.17 -2.18
N ASN A 226 -17.82 -12.57 -3.30
CA ASN A 226 -17.82 -13.21 -4.61
C ASN A 226 -16.54 -13.97 -4.92
N ASN A 227 -15.48 -13.83 -4.11
CA ASN A 227 -14.17 -14.46 -4.34
C ASN A 227 -13.52 -14.06 -5.67
N ASN A 228 -13.72 -12.80 -6.08
CA ASN A 228 -13.20 -12.31 -7.35
C ASN A 228 -12.68 -10.85 -7.25
N VAL A 229 -12.06 -10.38 -8.33
CA VAL A 229 -11.58 -9.00 -8.49
C VAL A 229 -12.23 -8.38 -9.71
N SER A 230 -12.90 -7.24 -9.53
CA SER A 230 -13.38 -6.42 -10.65
C SER A 230 -12.25 -5.55 -11.20
N VAL A 231 -12.12 -5.49 -12.53
CA VAL A 231 -11.18 -4.64 -13.25
C VAL A 231 -11.95 -3.50 -13.90
N ILE A 232 -11.70 -2.28 -13.45
CA ILE A 232 -12.39 -1.07 -13.88
C ILE A 232 -11.48 -0.28 -14.83
N ASP A 233 -12.00 0.12 -15.99
CA ASP A 233 -11.38 1.13 -16.85
C ASP A 233 -11.69 2.53 -16.29
N THR A 234 -10.66 3.29 -15.94
CA THR A 234 -10.82 4.58 -15.22
C THR A 234 -11.27 5.73 -16.12
N ALA A 235 -11.07 5.60 -17.44
CA ALA A 235 -11.47 6.59 -18.42
C ALA A 235 -12.99 6.53 -18.66
N THR A 236 -13.54 5.32 -18.75
CA THR A 236 -14.95 5.05 -19.03
C THR A 236 -15.78 4.79 -17.77
N SER A 237 -15.13 4.53 -16.62
CA SER A 237 -15.78 4.17 -15.36
C SER A 237 -16.65 2.91 -15.45
N ASN A 238 -16.18 1.92 -16.22
CA ASN A 238 -16.88 0.65 -16.42
C ASN A 238 -16.02 -0.53 -15.96
N VAL A 239 -16.67 -1.57 -15.43
CA VAL A 239 -16.03 -2.88 -15.23
C VAL A 239 -15.81 -3.52 -16.60
N THR A 240 -14.57 -3.88 -16.89
CA THR A 240 -14.14 -4.48 -18.16
C THR A 240 -13.81 -5.97 -18.04
N ALA A 241 -13.51 -6.44 -16.83
CA ALA A 241 -13.29 -7.85 -16.54
C ALA A 241 -13.59 -8.15 -15.06
N THR A 242 -13.81 -9.42 -14.77
CA THR A 242 -13.85 -9.98 -13.43
C THR A 242 -12.90 -11.18 -13.40
N VAL A 243 -12.04 -11.27 -12.39
CA VAL A 243 -11.02 -12.31 -12.26
C VAL A 243 -11.29 -13.10 -10.99
N GLU A 244 -11.59 -14.39 -11.12
CA GLU A 244 -11.76 -15.29 -9.97
C GLU A 244 -10.41 -15.49 -9.26
N VAL A 245 -10.39 -15.36 -7.94
CA VAL A 245 -9.21 -15.51 -7.07
C VAL A 245 -9.52 -16.51 -5.95
N GLY A 246 -8.70 -16.53 -4.89
CA GLY A 246 -8.97 -17.35 -3.71
C GLY A 246 -10.14 -16.82 -2.86
N TYR A 247 -10.47 -17.54 -1.79
CA TYR A 247 -11.61 -17.20 -0.93
C TYR A 247 -11.42 -15.91 -0.11
N GLU A 248 -12.48 -15.11 -0.01
CA GLU A 248 -12.55 -13.82 0.72
C GLU A 248 -11.36 -12.89 0.40
N PRO A 249 -11.19 -12.44 -0.87
CA PRO A 249 -10.12 -11.51 -1.22
C PRO A 249 -10.30 -10.19 -0.46
N TYR A 250 -9.19 -9.68 0.08
CA TYR A 250 -9.20 -8.53 0.99
C TYR A 250 -8.31 -7.39 0.50
N GLY A 251 -7.00 -7.46 0.71
CA GLY A 251 -6.05 -6.47 0.23
C GLY A 251 -5.66 -6.70 -1.22
N VAL A 252 -5.41 -5.61 -1.95
CA VAL A 252 -4.92 -5.65 -3.33
C VAL A 252 -3.82 -4.60 -3.53
N ALA A 253 -2.75 -4.98 -4.23
CA ALA A 253 -1.67 -4.08 -4.61
C ALA A 253 -1.22 -4.32 -6.05
N VAL A 254 -0.94 -3.24 -6.77
CA VAL A 254 -0.36 -3.29 -8.13
C VAL A 254 1.14 -3.06 -8.04
N ASN A 255 1.95 -3.82 -8.80
CA ASN A 255 3.38 -3.60 -8.85
C ASN A 255 3.69 -2.19 -9.39
N PRO A 256 4.39 -1.32 -8.63
CA PRO A 256 4.49 0.09 -8.95
C PRO A 256 5.43 0.41 -10.13
N VAL A 257 6.33 -0.50 -10.52
CA VAL A 257 7.35 -0.22 -11.54
C VAL A 257 6.75 -0.21 -12.94
N ASN A 258 5.94 -1.21 -13.26
CA ASN A 258 5.41 -1.42 -14.62
C ASN A 258 3.91 -1.72 -14.64
N GLY A 259 3.27 -1.86 -13.48
CA GLY A 259 1.85 -2.20 -13.40
C GLY A 259 1.48 -3.54 -14.02
N THR A 260 2.43 -4.45 -14.27
CA THR A 260 2.16 -5.69 -15.02
C THR A 260 1.53 -6.78 -14.16
N SER A 261 1.60 -6.64 -12.83
CA SER A 261 1.08 -7.66 -11.91
C SER A 261 0.30 -7.03 -10.76
N VAL A 262 -0.80 -7.68 -10.40
CA VAL A 262 -1.61 -7.36 -9.21
C VAL A 262 -1.53 -8.52 -8.24
N TYR A 263 -1.32 -8.22 -6.97
CA TYR A 263 -1.26 -9.20 -5.89
C TYR A 263 -2.50 -9.02 -5.00
N VAL A 264 -3.17 -10.12 -4.69
CA VAL A 264 -4.44 -10.14 -3.96
C VAL A 264 -4.34 -11.08 -2.77
N ALA A 265 -4.52 -10.56 -1.56
CA ALA A 265 -4.54 -11.35 -0.34
C ALA A 265 -5.88 -12.08 -0.18
N ASN A 266 -5.85 -13.42 -0.11
CA ASN A 266 -7.04 -14.25 0.02
C ASN A 266 -7.24 -14.66 1.48
N ARG A 267 -8.02 -13.87 2.22
CA ARG A 267 -8.17 -13.98 3.68
C ARG A 267 -8.87 -15.27 4.11
N GLY A 268 -9.83 -15.72 3.30
CA GLY A 268 -10.73 -16.83 3.63
C GLY A 268 -10.03 -18.18 3.60
N GLU A 269 -8.95 -18.30 2.82
CA GLU A 269 -8.26 -19.57 2.59
C GLU A 269 -7.52 -20.12 3.81
N ASN A 270 -7.39 -21.44 3.82
CA ASN A 270 -6.50 -22.17 4.72
C ASN A 270 -5.92 -23.40 3.99
N PRO A 271 -4.63 -23.40 3.61
CA PRO A 271 -3.61 -22.40 3.93
C PRO A 271 -3.93 -21.02 3.33
N GLY A 272 -3.42 -19.94 3.95
CA GLY A 272 -3.60 -18.58 3.43
C GLY A 272 -2.78 -18.37 2.17
N THR A 273 -3.30 -17.61 1.20
CA THR A 273 -2.62 -17.41 -0.09
C THR A 273 -2.65 -15.97 -0.59
N VAL A 274 -1.79 -15.69 -1.57
CA VAL A 274 -1.86 -14.50 -2.43
C VAL A 274 -2.02 -14.92 -3.89
N SER A 275 -3.05 -14.43 -4.55
CA SER A 275 -3.22 -14.57 -6.00
C SER A 275 -2.44 -13.50 -6.75
N VAL A 276 -1.77 -13.88 -7.83
CA VAL A 276 -1.02 -12.95 -8.70
C VAL A 276 -1.69 -12.92 -10.07
N ILE A 277 -2.18 -11.75 -10.46
CA ILE A 277 -2.90 -11.50 -11.73
C ILE A 277 -1.95 -10.78 -12.68
N ASP A 278 -1.86 -11.23 -13.93
CA ASP A 278 -1.23 -10.49 -15.02
C ASP A 278 -2.20 -9.43 -15.57
N THR A 279 -1.80 -8.15 -15.58
CA THR A 279 -2.71 -7.04 -15.92
C THR A 279 -3.00 -6.90 -17.41
N MET A 280 -2.21 -7.54 -18.28
CA MET A 280 -2.44 -7.54 -19.71
C MET A 280 -3.56 -8.52 -20.09
N SER A 281 -3.48 -9.74 -19.57
CA SER A 281 -4.41 -10.84 -19.87
C SER A 281 -5.56 -10.97 -18.88
N ASN A 282 -5.46 -10.34 -17.69
CA ASN A 282 -6.37 -10.52 -16.55
C ASN A 282 -6.48 -11.99 -16.09
N ASN A 283 -5.40 -12.77 -16.23
CA ASN A 283 -5.33 -14.16 -15.78
C ASN A 283 -4.49 -14.30 -14.52
N ILE A 284 -4.80 -15.30 -13.71
CA ILE A 284 -3.94 -15.72 -12.60
C ILE A 284 -2.69 -16.39 -13.17
N ILE A 285 -1.52 -15.86 -12.80
CA ILE A 285 -0.21 -16.37 -13.22
C ILE A 285 0.53 -17.09 -12.08
N ALA A 286 0.14 -16.86 -10.83
CA ALA A 286 0.66 -17.57 -9.67
C ALA A 286 -0.32 -17.52 -8.50
N THR A 287 -0.19 -18.51 -7.60
CA THR A 287 -0.81 -18.50 -6.27
C THR A 287 0.29 -18.80 -5.25
N VAL A 288 0.60 -17.84 -4.39
CA VAL A 288 1.65 -17.93 -3.37
C VAL A 288 1.05 -18.48 -2.08
N ASN A 289 1.59 -19.58 -1.57
CA ASN A 289 1.16 -20.17 -0.30
C ASN A 289 1.91 -19.49 0.87
N LEU A 290 1.16 -18.95 1.84
CA LEU A 290 1.70 -18.30 3.04
C LEU A 290 1.78 -19.22 4.25
N GLY A 291 1.18 -20.41 4.18
CA GLY A 291 1.07 -21.37 5.27
C GLY A 291 -0.30 -21.40 5.95
N GLU A 292 -0.42 -22.28 6.96
CA GLU A 292 -1.66 -22.50 7.68
C GLU A 292 -2.04 -21.32 8.57
N LYS A 293 -3.34 -21.02 8.65
CA LYS A 293 -3.96 -20.04 9.55
C LYS A 293 -3.43 -18.62 9.44
N GLN A 294 -2.91 -18.21 8.28
CA GLN A 294 -2.33 -16.87 8.14
C GLN A 294 -3.38 -15.75 8.16
N LYS A 295 -4.55 -15.98 7.53
CA LYS A 295 -5.60 -14.96 7.35
C LYS A 295 -5.01 -13.64 6.80
N PRO A 296 -4.44 -13.66 5.58
CA PRO A 296 -3.82 -12.47 5.01
C PRO A 296 -4.84 -11.35 4.81
N THR A 297 -4.46 -10.10 5.09
CA THR A 297 -5.37 -8.94 5.03
C THR A 297 -4.84 -7.87 4.09
N GLY A 298 -3.96 -6.99 4.57
CA GLY A 298 -3.30 -5.95 3.79
C GLY A 298 -2.10 -6.47 2.99
N ILE A 299 -1.81 -5.78 1.88
CA ILE A 299 -0.66 -6.06 1.03
C ILE A 299 -0.10 -4.76 0.45
N ALA A 300 1.23 -4.61 0.45
CA ALA A 300 1.92 -3.51 -0.18
C ALA A 300 3.21 -3.98 -0.86
N ILE A 301 3.61 -3.32 -1.93
CA ILE A 301 4.78 -3.69 -2.75
C ILE A 301 5.83 -2.59 -2.59
N THR A 302 7.11 -2.98 -2.48
CA THR A 302 8.22 -2.04 -2.42
C THR A 302 8.28 -1.18 -3.70
N PRO A 303 8.76 0.07 -3.64
CA PRO A 303 8.77 0.96 -4.80
C PRO A 303 9.61 0.47 -5.99
N ASP A 304 10.61 -0.37 -5.72
CA ASP A 304 11.41 -1.06 -6.74
C ASP A 304 10.70 -2.29 -7.33
N GLY A 305 9.50 -2.62 -6.84
CA GLY A 305 8.67 -3.71 -7.30
C GLY A 305 9.16 -5.11 -6.93
N THR A 306 10.22 -5.25 -6.12
CA THR A 306 10.90 -6.54 -5.90
C THR A 306 10.33 -7.38 -4.75
N LYS A 307 9.68 -6.74 -3.77
CA LYS A 307 9.11 -7.42 -2.61
C LYS A 307 7.65 -7.01 -2.37
N ALA A 308 6.80 -7.98 -2.04
CA ALA A 308 5.47 -7.72 -1.49
C ALA A 308 5.42 -8.10 -0.01
N TYR A 309 4.86 -7.23 0.82
CA TYR A 309 4.65 -7.42 2.26
C TYR A 309 3.18 -7.68 2.50
N VAL A 310 2.85 -8.78 3.18
CA VAL A 310 1.48 -9.24 3.41
C VAL A 310 1.25 -9.44 4.89
N THR A 311 0.27 -8.75 5.47
CA THR A 311 -0.06 -8.87 6.90
C THR A 311 -0.92 -10.11 7.15
N ASN A 312 -0.51 -10.93 8.12
CA ASN A 312 -1.19 -12.17 8.51
C ASN A 312 -1.86 -11.97 9.87
N ALA A 313 -3.15 -11.60 9.83
CA ALA A 313 -3.86 -11.09 11.01
C ALA A 313 -3.95 -12.11 12.17
N TYR A 314 -3.98 -13.40 11.87
CA TYR A 314 -4.18 -14.43 12.89
C TYR A 314 -2.88 -14.95 13.51
N THR A 315 -1.76 -14.89 12.76
CA THR A 315 -0.45 -15.35 13.25
C THR A 315 0.42 -14.22 13.80
N ASN A 316 -0.03 -12.96 13.71
CA ASN A 316 0.72 -11.77 14.13
C ASN A 316 2.06 -11.63 13.40
N THR A 317 2.05 -11.91 12.09
CA THR A 317 3.24 -11.85 11.25
C THR A 317 3.01 -11.06 9.97
N VAL A 318 4.11 -10.74 9.28
CA VAL A 318 4.13 -10.24 7.91
C VAL A 318 4.94 -11.19 7.04
N SER A 319 4.33 -11.70 5.97
CA SER A 319 5.04 -12.48 4.95
C SER A 319 5.69 -11.56 3.93
N VAL A 320 6.95 -11.83 3.58
CA VAL A 320 7.69 -11.13 2.51
C VAL A 320 7.80 -12.05 1.31
N ILE A 321 7.22 -11.63 0.19
CA ILE A 321 7.20 -12.37 -1.07
C ILE A 321 8.21 -11.73 -2.03
N ASP A 322 9.06 -12.54 -2.65
CA ASP A 322 9.85 -12.11 -3.81
C ASP A 322 8.93 -12.14 -5.05
N THR A 323 8.80 -10.99 -5.71
CA THR A 323 7.87 -10.81 -6.84
C THR A 323 8.37 -11.41 -8.16
N ALA A 324 9.67 -11.69 -8.27
CA ALA A 324 10.25 -12.34 -9.45
C ALA A 324 10.01 -13.85 -9.40
N THR A 325 10.08 -14.47 -8.22
CA THR A 325 9.89 -15.91 -8.04
C THR A 325 8.51 -16.30 -7.53
N ASN A 326 7.69 -15.33 -7.08
CA ASN A 326 6.39 -15.56 -6.44
C ASN A 326 6.47 -16.54 -5.26
N SER A 327 7.47 -16.35 -4.40
CA SER A 327 7.72 -17.20 -3.24
C SER A 327 7.95 -16.39 -1.98
N VAL A 328 7.47 -16.91 -0.84
CA VAL A 328 7.78 -16.34 0.47
C VAL A 328 9.28 -16.51 0.76
N THR A 329 9.95 -15.42 1.08
CA THR A 329 11.39 -15.37 1.40
C THR A 329 11.66 -15.10 2.88
N ALA A 330 10.70 -14.48 3.58
CA ALA A 330 10.77 -14.25 5.02
C ALA A 330 9.37 -14.16 5.63
N THR A 331 9.32 -14.37 6.94
CA THR A 331 8.17 -14.09 7.80
C THR A 331 8.68 -13.29 8.99
N VAL A 332 8.03 -12.17 9.28
CA VAL A 332 8.46 -11.19 10.29
C VAL A 332 7.39 -11.11 11.37
N ASP A 333 7.75 -11.32 12.63
CA ASP A 333 6.83 -11.14 13.77
C ASP A 333 6.55 -9.65 13.99
N VAL A 334 5.29 -9.31 14.24
CA VAL A 334 4.81 -7.94 14.52
C VAL A 334 3.82 -7.95 15.69
N GLY A 335 3.14 -6.82 15.94
CA GLY A 335 2.08 -6.75 16.94
C GLY A 335 0.85 -7.57 16.59
N ALA A 336 -0.10 -7.64 17.51
CA ALA A 336 -1.28 -8.46 17.38
C ALA A 336 -2.30 -7.92 16.37
N GLY A 337 -2.83 -8.83 15.55
CA GLY A 337 -3.83 -8.51 14.54
C GLY A 337 -3.35 -7.54 13.47
N PRO A 338 -2.22 -7.80 12.78
CA PRO A 338 -1.75 -6.89 11.75
C PRO A 338 -2.78 -6.80 10.61
N HIS A 339 -3.10 -5.57 10.17
CA HIS A 339 -4.17 -5.31 9.20
C HIS A 339 -3.65 -4.59 7.95
N GLY A 340 -3.37 -3.29 8.05
CA GLY A 340 -2.81 -2.49 6.95
C GLY A 340 -1.28 -2.54 6.91
N VAL A 341 -0.73 -2.34 5.71
CA VAL A 341 0.71 -2.13 5.52
C VAL A 341 0.96 -1.09 4.44
N ALA A 342 1.90 -0.18 4.67
CA ALA A 342 2.39 0.77 3.68
C ALA A 342 3.91 0.76 3.61
N ILE A 343 4.47 0.87 2.40
CA ILE A 343 5.92 1.00 2.20
C ILE A 343 6.27 2.45 1.92
N THR A 344 7.34 2.94 2.54
CA THR A 344 7.86 4.29 2.29
C THR A 344 8.21 4.42 0.80
N PRO A 345 7.74 5.47 0.10
CA PRO A 345 8.09 5.69 -1.30
C PRO A 345 9.58 6.01 -1.49
N VAL A 346 10.06 6.02 -2.73
CA VAL A 346 11.45 6.42 -3.09
C VAL A 346 11.58 7.89 -3.45
#